data_AF-A0A524MTQ8-F1
#
_entry.id   AF-A0A524MTQ8-F1
#
_cell.length_a   1.000
_cell.length_b   1.000
_cell.length_c   1.000
_cell.angle_alpha   90.00
_cell.angle_beta   90.00
_cell.angle_gamma   90.00
#
_symmetry.space_group_name_H-M   'P 1'
#
loop_
_entity.id
_entity.type
_entity.pdbx_description
1 polymer ?
#
loop_
_entity_poly.entity_id
_entity_poly.type
_entity_poly.pdbx_seq_one_letter_code
_entity_poly.pdbx_strand_id
1 'polypeptide(L)'
;MKLPEMTRRNQVLIALALLVVAIPSIFIYDYTQNNPKFCTSCHLMNEAYDTWEVSAMHDLNCHSCHESTMAESMQHVYDVITHNPEEVVKPVVIENSMCETCHASNDPQWLQVVNTAGHKTHLYGNDDHAECIDCHGMSLHVFRPPEEACLVCHDVSKVHASEVMLADCVTCHDFLANNDQLIPQRADCLECHMDKELVTVSMPAEAHADTTCTNCHDPHENRVAESCSTCHEVEEGLHDIALHTDCTSCHVPHQDVTVRETCESCHTDKVDHYTAVNCVGCHG
;
A
#
# COMPACT_ATOMS: atom_id res chain seq x y z
N MET A 1 -30.90 30.96 56.13
CA MET A 1 -31.95 29.93 55.97
C MET A 1 -31.33 28.60 56.37
N LYS A 2 -31.66 28.06 57.55
CA LYS A 2 -31.15 26.74 57.95
C LYS A 2 -31.89 25.69 57.13
N LEU A 3 -31.16 24.88 56.35
CA LEU A 3 -31.75 23.73 55.67
C LEU A 3 -32.40 22.83 56.74
N PRO A 4 -33.65 22.34 56.52
CA PRO A 4 -34.33 21.50 57.49
C PRO A 4 -33.53 20.21 57.73
N GLU A 5 -33.44 19.76 58.99
CA GLU A 5 -32.78 18.49 59.33
C GLU A 5 -33.47 17.35 58.59
N MET A 6 -32.76 16.73 57.65
CA MET A 6 -33.29 15.59 56.90
C MET A 6 -33.36 14.36 57.79
N THR A 7 -34.56 13.79 57.93
CA THR A 7 -34.72 12.49 58.58
C THR A 7 -34.05 11.38 57.76
N ARG A 8 -33.59 10.31 58.41
CA ARG A 8 -33.00 9.12 57.75
C ARG A 8 -33.93 8.55 56.66
N ARG A 9 -35.24 8.63 56.85
CA ARG A 9 -36.26 8.25 55.85
C ARG A 9 -36.20 9.14 54.62
N ASN A 10 -36.12 10.47 54.79
CA ASN A 10 -36.02 11.41 53.67
C ASN A 10 -34.69 11.23 52.92
N GLN A 11 -33.60 10.94 53.62
CA GLN A 11 -32.31 10.60 53.01
C GLN A 11 -32.40 9.36 52.12
N VAL A 12 -33.03 8.28 52.60
CA VAL A 12 -33.23 7.04 51.82
C VAL A 12 -34.14 7.29 50.61
N LEU A 13 -35.22 8.06 50.77
CA LEU A 13 -36.12 8.37 49.66
C LEU A 13 -35.45 9.23 48.59
N ILE A 14 -34.63 10.21 48.98
CA ILE A 14 -33.84 11.01 48.04
C ILE A 14 -32.81 10.13 47.33
N ALA A 15 -32.10 9.25 48.06
CA ALA A 15 -31.14 8.34 47.45
C ALA A 15 -31.80 7.40 46.43
N LEU A 16 -32.98 6.85 46.74
CA LEU A 16 -33.74 6.03 45.80
C LEU A 16 -34.22 6.84 44.58
N ALA A 17 -34.73 8.05 44.80
CA ALA A 17 -35.15 8.93 43.70
C ALA A 17 -33.98 9.31 42.78
N LEU A 18 -32.81 9.59 43.36
CA LEU A 18 -31.58 9.84 42.60
C LEU A 18 -31.16 8.61 41.80
N LEU A 19 -31.22 7.40 42.38
CA LEU A 19 -30.91 6.16 41.66
C LEU A 19 -31.88 5.91 40.49
N VAL A 20 -33.16 6.18 40.68
CA VAL A 20 -34.19 6.03 39.63
C VAL A 20 -33.93 6.94 38.43
N VAL A 21 -33.31 8.11 38.63
CA VAL A 21 -32.94 9.02 37.53
C VAL A 21 -31.54 8.68 36.98
N ALA A 22 -30.57 8.45 37.87
CA ALA A 22 -29.18 8.27 37.49
C ALA A 22 -28.97 6.98 36.67
N ILE A 23 -29.57 5.86 37.07
CA ILE A 23 -29.35 4.58 36.39
C ILE A 23 -29.81 4.65 34.92
N PRO A 24 -31.06 5.03 34.59
CA PRO A 24 -31.48 5.17 33.19
C PRO A 24 -30.67 6.21 32.42
N SER A 25 -30.29 7.31 33.06
CA SER A 25 -29.48 8.35 32.41
C SER A 25 -28.12 7.83 31.97
N ILE A 26 -27.48 6.96 32.77
CA ILE A 26 -26.22 6.31 32.41
C ILE A 26 -26.40 5.39 31.20
N PHE A 27 -27.45 4.56 31.18
CA PHE A 27 -27.71 3.67 30.05
C PHE A 27 -28.05 4.44 28.76
N ILE A 28 -28.81 5.53 28.87
CA ILE A 28 -29.13 6.40 27.72
C ILE A 28 -27.86 7.06 27.20
N TYR A 29 -27.03 7.62 28.09
CA TYR A 29 -25.77 8.23 27.71
C TYR A 29 -24.85 7.22 27.01
N ASP A 30 -24.68 6.04 27.61
CA ASP A 30 -23.83 4.99 27.04
C ASP A 30 -24.33 4.52 25.67
N TYR A 31 -25.63 4.27 25.53
CA TYR A 31 -26.21 3.89 24.25
C TYR A 31 -26.05 4.99 23.20
N THR A 32 -26.30 6.25 23.55
CA THR A 32 -26.26 7.37 22.58
C THR A 32 -24.86 7.87 22.26
N GLN A 33 -23.88 7.64 23.13
CA GLN A 33 -22.53 8.21 22.99
C GLN A 33 -21.46 7.14 22.76
N ASN A 34 -21.63 5.92 23.27
CA ASN A 34 -20.62 4.88 23.23
C ASN A 34 -21.05 3.63 22.45
N ASN A 35 -22.27 3.58 21.91
CA ASN A 35 -22.75 2.44 21.12
C ASN A 35 -23.00 2.83 19.65
N PRO A 36 -22.21 2.31 18.69
CA PRO A 36 -22.39 2.57 17.26
C PRO A 36 -23.79 2.25 16.71
N LYS A 37 -24.52 1.31 17.33
CA LYS A 37 -25.91 0.98 16.94
C LYS A 37 -26.91 2.10 17.18
N PHE A 38 -26.56 3.13 17.95
CA PHE A 38 -27.41 4.31 18.03
C PHE A 38 -27.43 5.06 16.70
N CYS A 39 -26.33 5.11 15.97
CA CYS A 39 -26.23 5.81 14.69
C CYS A 39 -27.19 5.21 13.64
N THR A 40 -27.42 3.89 13.68
CA THR A 40 -28.37 3.17 12.81
C THR A 40 -29.83 3.33 13.23
N SER A 41 -30.11 3.97 14.36
CA SER A 41 -31.49 4.36 14.72
C SER A 41 -32.03 5.43 13.77
N CYS A 42 -31.12 6.13 13.08
CA CYS A 42 -31.39 7.02 11.96
C CYS A 42 -30.99 6.31 10.65
N HIS A 43 -31.72 6.54 9.57
CA HIS A 43 -31.54 5.77 8.32
C HIS A 43 -30.28 6.13 7.52
N LEU A 44 -29.73 7.33 7.73
CA LEU A 44 -28.57 7.85 7.00
C LEU A 44 -27.25 7.10 7.27
N MET A 45 -27.17 6.32 8.35
CA MET A 45 -25.90 5.75 8.81
C MET A 45 -25.81 4.23 8.66
N ASN A 46 -26.81 3.60 8.04
CA ASN A 46 -26.85 2.15 7.89
C ASN A 46 -25.70 1.63 7.02
N GLU A 47 -25.44 2.24 5.86
CA GLU A 47 -24.36 1.81 4.96
C GLU A 47 -22.96 2.00 5.59
N ALA A 48 -22.74 3.14 6.25
CA ALA A 48 -21.53 3.41 7.01
C ALA A 48 -21.33 2.39 8.15
N TYR A 49 -22.40 2.05 8.87
CA TYR A 49 -22.35 1.04 9.92
C TYR A 49 -22.05 -0.35 9.36
N ASP A 50 -22.72 -0.77 8.29
CA ASP A 50 -22.55 -2.10 7.70
C ASP A 50 -21.12 -2.32 7.20
N THR A 51 -20.49 -1.28 6.63
CA THR A 51 -19.09 -1.33 6.20
C THR A 51 -18.11 -1.30 7.38
N TRP A 52 -18.37 -0.46 8.40
CA TRP A 52 -17.57 -0.40 9.62
C TRP A 52 -17.61 -1.71 10.42
N GLU A 53 -18.77 -2.34 10.57
CA GLU A 53 -18.98 -3.55 11.38
C GLU A 53 -18.12 -4.73 10.90
N VAL A 54 -17.84 -4.81 9.59
CA VAL A 54 -16.98 -5.85 8.99
C VAL A 54 -15.53 -5.41 8.80
N SER A 55 -15.20 -4.17 9.16
CA SER A 55 -13.86 -3.59 8.96
C SER A 55 -12.88 -4.01 10.06
N ALA A 56 -11.60 -3.71 9.85
CA ALA A 56 -10.56 -3.91 10.88
C ALA A 56 -10.72 -2.97 12.10
N MET A 57 -11.54 -1.93 12.00
CA MET A 57 -11.73 -0.91 13.05
C MET A 57 -13.10 -1.02 13.75
N HIS A 58 -13.82 -2.14 13.60
CA HIS A 58 -15.15 -2.36 14.19
C HIS A 58 -15.18 -2.35 15.73
N ASP A 59 -14.02 -2.40 16.39
CA ASP A 59 -13.92 -2.24 17.84
C ASP A 59 -13.91 -0.77 18.29
N LEU A 60 -13.76 0.18 17.37
CA LEU A 60 -13.74 1.61 17.65
C LEU A 60 -15.13 2.23 17.59
N ASN A 61 -15.43 3.15 18.49
CA ASN A 61 -16.68 3.91 18.42
C ASN A 61 -16.63 4.95 17.28
N CYS A 62 -17.76 5.24 16.64
CA CYS A 62 -17.84 6.26 15.59
C CYS A 62 -17.30 7.63 16.04
N HIS A 63 -17.50 8.00 17.30
CA HIS A 63 -17.01 9.26 17.88
C HIS A 63 -15.49 9.30 18.05
N SER A 64 -14.78 8.18 17.90
CA SER A 64 -13.31 8.19 17.81
C SER A 64 -12.79 8.96 16.59
N CYS A 65 -13.63 9.12 15.56
CA CYS A 65 -13.33 9.93 14.38
C CYS A 65 -14.35 11.07 14.19
N HIS A 66 -15.62 10.87 14.56
CA HIS A 66 -16.66 11.89 14.48
C HIS A 66 -16.83 12.60 15.83
N GLU A 67 -15.90 13.47 16.18
CA GLU A 67 -16.08 14.30 17.37
C GLU A 67 -17.24 15.30 17.16
N SER A 68 -18.15 15.33 18.13
CA SER A 68 -19.19 16.36 18.20
C SER A 68 -19.43 16.77 19.65
N THR A 69 -19.72 18.05 19.86
CA THR A 69 -20.16 18.51 21.17
C THR A 69 -21.60 18.05 21.43
N MET A 70 -22.00 17.96 22.71
CA MET A 70 -23.38 17.62 23.07
C MET A 70 -24.41 18.57 22.44
N ALA A 71 -24.06 19.86 22.28
CA ALA A 71 -24.94 20.83 21.64
C ALA A 71 -25.13 20.55 20.14
N GLU A 72 -24.06 20.18 19.44
CA GLU A 72 -24.12 19.79 18.02
C GLU A 72 -24.86 18.46 17.83
N SER A 73 -24.63 17.49 18.71
CA SER A 73 -25.40 16.24 18.74
C SER A 73 -26.91 16.50 18.91
N MET A 74 -27.30 17.39 19.85
CA MET A 74 -28.70 17.77 20.04
C MET A 74 -29.29 18.48 18.82
N GLN A 75 -28.51 19.35 18.17
CA GLN A 75 -28.93 20.02 16.94
C GLN A 75 -29.15 19.02 15.80
N HIS A 76 -28.26 18.04 15.63
CA HIS A 76 -28.42 16.98 14.64
C HIS A 76 -29.70 16.17 14.86
N VAL A 77 -29.99 15.78 16.10
CA VAL A 77 -31.24 15.07 16.43
C VAL A 77 -32.47 15.92 16.08
N TYR A 78 -32.43 17.22 16.40
CA TYR A 78 -33.50 18.14 16.01
C TYR A 78 -33.67 18.20 14.48
N ASP A 79 -32.57 18.33 13.74
CA ASP A 79 -32.59 18.45 12.28
C ASP A 79 -33.11 17.17 11.61
N VAL A 80 -32.70 15.99 12.08
CA VAL A 80 -33.17 14.69 11.56
C VAL A 80 -34.67 14.51 11.83
N ILE A 81 -35.16 14.85 13.03
CA ILE A 81 -36.58 14.71 13.37
C ILE A 81 -37.46 15.69 12.58
N THR A 82 -36.98 16.91 12.33
CA THR A 82 -37.80 17.96 11.72
C THR A 82 -37.72 18.01 10.20
N HIS A 83 -36.56 17.69 9.62
CA HIS A 83 -36.32 17.80 8.17
C HIS A 83 -36.18 16.45 7.48
N ASN A 84 -35.84 15.38 8.21
CA ASN A 84 -35.62 14.02 7.69
C ASN A 84 -34.80 13.98 6.39
N PRO A 85 -33.53 14.44 6.41
CA PRO A 85 -32.70 14.45 5.21
C PRO A 85 -32.44 13.03 4.70
N GLU A 86 -32.33 12.88 3.38
CA GLU A 86 -32.00 11.61 2.70
C GLU A 86 -30.51 11.46 2.42
N GLU A 87 -29.72 12.52 2.58
CA GLU A 87 -28.28 12.55 2.32
C GLU A 87 -27.53 13.38 3.37
N VAL A 88 -26.25 13.09 3.56
CA VAL A 88 -25.35 13.87 4.42
C VAL A 88 -24.87 15.11 3.67
N VAL A 89 -25.48 16.27 3.95
CA VAL A 89 -25.19 17.54 3.25
C VAL A 89 -23.99 18.32 3.78
N LYS A 90 -23.48 17.99 4.98
CA LYS A 90 -22.31 18.64 5.56
C LYS A 90 -21.22 17.61 5.84
N PRO A 91 -20.13 17.59 5.06
CA PRO A 91 -18.99 16.74 5.34
C PRO A 91 -18.40 17.11 6.70
N VAL A 92 -18.11 16.10 7.51
CA VAL A 92 -17.24 16.27 8.68
C VAL A 92 -15.81 16.16 8.18
N VAL A 93 -14.97 17.12 8.57
CA VAL A 93 -13.53 17.05 8.32
C VAL A 93 -12.95 16.10 9.36
N ILE A 94 -12.33 15.01 8.90
CA ILE A 94 -11.59 14.07 9.73
C ILE A 94 -10.13 14.50 9.68
N GLU A 95 -9.62 14.99 10.81
CA GLU A 95 -8.24 15.46 10.90
C GLU A 95 -7.27 14.28 10.93
N ASN A 96 -6.10 14.42 10.27
CA ASN A 96 -5.08 13.35 10.19
C ASN A 96 -4.62 12.83 11.57
N SER A 97 -4.60 13.73 12.56
CA SER A 97 -4.19 13.44 13.93
C SER A 97 -5.03 12.34 14.62
N MET A 98 -6.26 12.13 14.17
CA MET A 98 -7.12 11.06 14.67
C MET A 98 -6.53 9.68 14.37
N CYS A 99 -5.99 9.50 13.17
CA CYS A 99 -5.31 8.27 12.76
C CYS A 99 -3.97 8.12 13.49
N GLU A 100 -3.20 9.22 13.57
CA GLU A 100 -1.86 9.26 14.17
C GLU A 100 -1.86 8.92 15.66
N THR A 101 -2.96 9.19 16.37
CA THR A 101 -3.12 8.87 17.81
C THR A 101 -2.87 7.39 18.11
N CYS A 102 -3.15 6.50 17.15
CA CYS A 102 -2.85 5.07 17.25
C CYS A 102 -1.72 4.67 16.29
N HIS A 103 -1.79 5.07 15.03
CA HIS A 103 -0.94 4.55 13.96
C HIS A 103 0.40 5.27 13.78
N ALA A 104 0.63 6.37 14.51
CA ALA A 104 1.88 7.13 14.54
C ALA A 104 2.34 7.49 15.96
N SER A 105 1.72 6.91 16.99
CA SER A 105 1.93 7.26 18.40
C SER A 105 3.18 6.65 19.02
N ASN A 106 3.83 5.70 18.33
CA ASN A 106 4.90 4.86 18.86
C ASN A 106 4.48 3.97 20.04
N ASP A 107 3.18 3.80 20.27
CA ASP A 107 2.66 2.84 21.24
C ASP A 107 2.71 1.43 20.63
N PRO A 108 3.43 0.47 21.23
CA PRO A 108 3.53 -0.90 20.72
C PRO A 108 2.20 -1.67 20.76
N GLN A 109 1.16 -1.16 21.43
CA GLN A 109 -0.19 -1.72 21.37
C GLN A 109 -0.79 -1.63 19.97
N TRP A 110 -0.39 -0.63 19.18
CA TRP A 110 -0.98 -0.34 17.87
C TRP A 110 0.01 -0.61 16.74
N LEU A 111 -0.52 -1.02 15.59
CA LEU A 111 0.28 -1.12 14.37
C LEU A 111 0.70 0.28 13.93
N GLN A 112 1.99 0.54 13.92
CA GLN A 112 2.54 1.84 13.54
C GLN A 112 2.65 1.94 12.01
N VAL A 113 1.53 2.09 11.30
CA VAL A 113 1.49 2.01 9.83
C VAL A 113 2.33 3.08 9.15
N VAL A 114 2.55 4.23 9.81
CA VAL A 114 3.43 5.29 9.31
C VAL A 114 4.87 4.83 9.14
N ASN A 115 5.24 3.70 9.75
CA ASN A 115 6.58 3.15 9.63
C ASN A 115 6.76 2.19 8.46
N THR A 116 5.68 1.84 7.75
CA THR A 116 5.76 0.98 6.57
C THR A 116 6.33 1.73 5.37
N ALA A 117 6.95 1.02 4.45
CA ALA A 117 7.67 1.60 3.31
C ALA A 117 6.78 2.54 2.48
N GLY A 118 5.57 2.09 2.14
CA GLY A 118 4.63 2.88 1.35
C GLY A 118 4.20 4.16 2.07
N HIS A 119 3.78 4.06 3.32
CA HIS A 119 3.37 5.23 4.10
C HIS A 119 4.53 6.20 4.31
N LYS A 120 5.74 5.72 4.63
CA LYS A 120 6.92 6.60 4.78
C LYS A 120 7.20 7.40 3.52
N THR A 121 7.15 6.76 2.36
CA THR A 121 7.41 7.42 1.07
C THR A 121 6.38 8.51 0.78
N HIS A 122 5.09 8.30 1.07
CA HIS A 122 4.03 9.24 0.71
C HIS A 122 3.77 10.30 1.79
N LEU A 123 3.96 9.98 3.07
CA LEU A 123 3.76 10.91 4.18
C LEU A 123 4.99 11.79 4.46
N TYR A 124 6.19 11.31 4.15
CA TYR A 124 7.46 11.98 4.50
C TYR A 124 8.43 12.14 3.30
N GLY A 125 7.95 11.90 2.07
CA GLY A 125 8.71 12.09 0.83
C GLY A 125 9.02 13.57 0.53
N ASN A 126 9.90 13.82 -0.44
CA ASN A 126 10.41 15.19 -0.69
C ASN A 126 9.46 16.10 -1.48
N ASP A 127 8.46 15.55 -2.16
CA ASP A 127 7.55 16.28 -3.06
C ASP A 127 6.09 15.97 -2.65
N ASP A 128 5.38 16.99 -2.16
CA ASP A 128 3.98 16.98 -1.72
C ASP A 128 3.53 15.77 -0.87
N HIS A 129 3.53 15.94 0.46
CA HIS A 129 3.06 14.92 1.38
C HIS A 129 1.56 14.67 1.22
N ALA A 130 1.19 13.40 1.09
CA ALA A 130 -0.20 12.98 1.22
C ALA A 130 -0.62 12.95 2.69
N GLU A 131 -1.91 13.16 2.95
CA GLU A 131 -2.55 12.87 4.23
C GLU A 131 -3.20 11.47 4.20
N CYS A 132 -3.51 10.91 5.37
CA CYS A 132 -4.15 9.59 5.46
C CYS A 132 -5.45 9.54 4.66
N ILE A 133 -6.24 10.63 4.72
CA ILE A 133 -7.54 10.72 4.07
C ILE A 133 -7.45 10.95 2.56
N ASP A 134 -6.30 11.34 2.01
CA ASP A 134 -6.15 11.49 0.55
C ASP A 134 -6.28 10.14 -0.15
N CYS A 135 -5.85 9.06 0.53
CA CYS A 135 -6.00 7.69 0.03
C CYS A 135 -7.17 6.95 0.71
N HIS A 136 -7.25 6.99 2.03
CA HIS A 136 -8.27 6.24 2.78
C HIS A 136 -9.64 6.92 2.80
N GLY A 137 -9.73 8.20 2.43
CA GLY A 137 -10.95 9.03 2.43
C GLY A 137 -12.10 8.45 1.62
N MET A 138 -11.77 7.79 0.50
CA MET A 138 -12.75 7.18 -0.42
C MET A 138 -13.47 5.97 0.19
N SER A 139 -12.91 5.37 1.23
CA SER A 139 -13.45 4.14 1.84
C SER A 139 -13.15 4.09 3.34
N LEU A 140 -13.33 5.22 4.04
CA LEU A 140 -12.96 5.35 5.45
C LEU A 140 -13.59 4.27 6.33
N HIS A 141 -14.86 3.91 6.12
CA HIS A 141 -15.51 2.86 6.92
C HIS A 141 -15.10 1.42 6.55
N VAL A 142 -14.36 1.21 5.45
CA VAL A 142 -13.74 -0.09 5.10
C VAL A 142 -12.27 -0.13 5.55
N PHE A 143 -11.64 1.05 5.72
CA PHE A 143 -10.25 1.25 6.16
C PHE A 143 -9.18 0.61 5.25
N ARG A 144 -9.55 0.36 3.99
CA ARG A 144 -8.64 -0.02 2.92
C ARG A 144 -8.87 0.95 1.75
N PRO A 145 -7.83 1.63 1.26
CA PRO A 145 -7.98 2.53 0.13
C PRO A 145 -8.30 1.72 -1.12
N PRO A 146 -9.23 2.17 -1.97
CA PRO A 146 -9.49 1.55 -3.25
C PRO A 146 -8.32 1.83 -4.22
N GLU A 147 -8.15 1.03 -5.27
CA GLU A 147 -7.04 1.20 -6.23
C GLU A 147 -7.08 2.59 -6.90
N GLU A 148 -8.29 3.12 -7.12
CA GLU A 148 -8.53 4.43 -7.70
C GLU A 148 -7.91 5.57 -6.89
N ALA A 149 -7.66 5.37 -5.59
CA ALA A 149 -6.97 6.36 -4.76
C ALA A 149 -5.55 6.63 -5.25
N CYS A 150 -4.84 5.60 -5.73
CA CYS A 150 -3.50 5.77 -6.31
C CYS A 150 -3.54 6.65 -7.57
N LEU A 151 -4.61 6.52 -8.35
CA LEU A 151 -4.78 7.16 -9.67
C LEU A 151 -5.05 8.67 -9.58
N VAL A 152 -5.37 9.18 -8.39
CA VAL A 152 -5.51 10.62 -8.14
C VAL A 152 -4.19 11.35 -8.42
N CYS A 153 -3.07 10.70 -8.09
CA CYS A 153 -1.72 11.27 -8.24
C CYS A 153 -0.86 10.52 -9.28
N HIS A 154 -1.03 9.20 -9.41
CA HIS A 154 -0.21 8.37 -10.31
C HIS A 154 -0.92 8.07 -11.64
N ASP A 155 -0.31 8.46 -12.75
CA ASP A 155 -0.81 8.16 -14.10
C ASP A 155 -0.41 6.74 -14.56
N VAL A 156 -1.31 5.78 -14.39
CA VAL A 156 -1.11 4.36 -14.75
C VAL A 156 -1.23 4.07 -16.24
N SER A 157 -1.64 5.03 -17.08
CA SER A 157 -1.66 4.85 -18.54
C SER A 157 -0.25 4.61 -19.13
N LYS A 158 0.78 4.68 -18.28
CA LYS A 158 2.19 4.46 -18.58
C LYS A 158 2.79 3.26 -17.84
N VAL A 159 1.98 2.38 -17.25
CA VAL A 159 2.47 1.18 -16.53
C VAL A 159 2.09 -0.08 -17.30
N HIS A 160 3.04 -0.58 -18.07
CA HIS A 160 2.86 -1.75 -18.93
C HIS A 160 2.50 -3.01 -18.15
N ALA A 161 3.14 -3.24 -17.01
CA ALA A 161 2.88 -4.45 -16.20
C ALA A 161 1.41 -4.54 -15.77
N SER A 162 0.78 -3.43 -15.39
CA SER A 162 -0.63 -3.40 -15.01
C SER A 162 -1.56 -3.68 -16.21
N GLU A 163 -1.22 -3.22 -17.41
CA GLU A 163 -1.97 -3.52 -18.63
C GLU A 163 -1.93 -5.02 -19.01
N VAL A 164 -0.74 -5.63 -18.93
CA VAL A 164 -0.54 -7.01 -19.41
C VAL A 164 -0.90 -8.06 -18.37
N MET A 165 -0.64 -7.79 -17.10
CA MET A 165 -0.85 -8.76 -16.02
C MET A 165 -2.16 -8.55 -15.24
N LEU A 166 -2.89 -7.45 -15.49
CA LEU A 166 -4.02 -7.03 -14.65
C LEU A 166 -3.60 -6.97 -13.17
N ALA A 167 -2.40 -6.46 -12.92
CA ALA A 167 -1.80 -6.39 -11.60
C ALA A 167 -1.94 -4.99 -11.01
N ASP A 168 -2.42 -4.92 -9.76
CA ASP A 168 -2.50 -3.69 -8.98
C ASP A 168 -1.08 -3.24 -8.57
N CYS A 169 -0.89 -1.95 -8.30
CA CYS A 169 0.41 -1.41 -7.89
C CYS A 169 1.03 -2.17 -6.71
N VAL A 170 0.18 -2.58 -5.75
CA VAL A 170 0.59 -3.28 -4.52
C VAL A 170 0.91 -4.76 -4.72
N THR A 171 0.67 -5.30 -5.91
CA THR A 171 1.14 -6.65 -6.26
C THR A 171 2.67 -6.70 -6.32
N CYS A 172 3.32 -5.62 -6.76
CA CYS A 172 4.77 -5.53 -6.79
C CYS A 172 5.31 -4.64 -5.66
N HIS A 173 4.65 -3.51 -5.40
CA HIS A 173 5.06 -2.58 -4.35
C HIS A 173 4.41 -2.97 -3.02
N ASP A 174 5.13 -3.71 -2.16
CA ASP A 174 4.63 -3.99 -0.81
C ASP A 174 4.58 -2.69 0.03
N PHE A 175 3.39 -2.07 0.00
CA PHE A 175 3.14 -0.81 0.68
C PHE A 175 3.28 -0.93 2.21
N LEU A 176 3.06 -2.14 2.75
CA LEU A 176 3.12 -2.43 4.18
C LEU A 176 4.47 -3.02 4.61
N ALA A 177 5.46 -3.07 3.72
CA ALA A 177 6.78 -3.59 4.03
C ALA A 177 7.44 -2.82 5.18
N ASN A 178 8.10 -3.55 6.10
CA ASN A 178 8.80 -2.96 7.25
C ASN A 178 10.27 -2.65 6.97
N ASN A 179 10.73 -2.81 5.73
CA ASN A 179 12.14 -2.71 5.34
C ASN A 179 12.51 -1.35 4.69
N ASP A 180 11.61 -0.37 4.75
CA ASP A 180 11.73 0.97 4.14
C ASP A 180 11.95 0.98 2.62
N GLN A 181 11.80 -0.17 1.94
CA GLN A 181 11.98 -0.29 0.50
C GLN A 181 10.65 -0.57 -0.17
N LEU A 182 10.13 0.45 -0.84
CA LEU A 182 8.94 0.30 -1.69
C LEU A 182 9.27 -0.30 -3.06
N ILE A 183 10.54 -0.22 -3.48
CA ILE A 183 10.99 -0.82 -4.75
C ILE A 183 11.01 -2.35 -4.60
N PRO A 184 10.36 -3.11 -5.50
CA PRO A 184 10.31 -4.56 -5.43
C PRO A 184 11.71 -5.17 -5.48
N GLN A 185 11.90 -6.22 -4.69
CA GLN A 185 13.12 -7.01 -4.63
C GLN A 185 13.06 -8.17 -5.62
N ARG A 186 14.22 -8.80 -5.83
CA ARG A 186 14.35 -10.00 -6.67
C ARG A 186 13.34 -11.09 -6.31
N ALA A 187 13.12 -11.32 -5.01
CA ALA A 187 12.22 -12.35 -4.53
C ALA A 187 10.78 -12.10 -5.01
N ASP A 188 10.32 -10.85 -4.99
CA ASP A 188 8.97 -10.45 -5.40
C ASP A 188 8.76 -10.73 -6.90
N CYS A 189 9.77 -10.45 -7.73
CA CYS A 189 9.72 -10.77 -9.16
C CYS A 189 9.62 -12.29 -9.41
N LEU A 190 10.37 -13.08 -8.63
CA LEU A 190 10.47 -14.52 -8.80
C LEU A 190 9.21 -15.28 -8.33
N GLU A 191 8.28 -14.63 -7.61
CA GLU A 191 6.98 -15.22 -7.31
C GLU A 191 6.20 -15.60 -8.58
N CYS A 192 6.37 -14.82 -9.65
CA CYS A 192 5.78 -15.08 -10.96
C CYS A 192 6.83 -15.52 -12.01
N HIS A 193 8.03 -14.95 -11.99
CA HIS A 193 9.10 -15.21 -12.97
C HIS A 193 10.09 -16.28 -12.53
N MET A 194 9.59 -17.41 -12.01
CA MET A 194 10.42 -18.48 -11.43
C MET A 194 11.49 -19.04 -12.38
N ASP A 195 11.25 -19.02 -13.70
CA ASP A 195 12.19 -19.49 -14.71
C ASP A 195 13.36 -18.51 -14.98
N LYS A 196 13.35 -17.35 -14.33
CA LYS A 196 14.37 -16.29 -14.44
C LYS A 196 15.27 -16.19 -13.20
N GLU A 197 15.37 -17.26 -12.43
CA GLU A 197 16.24 -17.32 -11.25
C GLU A 197 17.71 -17.03 -11.60
N LEU A 198 18.18 -17.43 -12.78
CA LEU A 198 19.50 -17.06 -13.26
C LEU A 198 19.45 -15.64 -13.84
N VAL A 199 20.11 -14.66 -13.21
CA VAL A 199 20.14 -13.25 -13.69
C VAL A 199 21.40 -12.94 -14.50
N THR A 200 22.32 -13.90 -14.58
CA THR A 200 23.57 -13.70 -15.30
C THR A 200 23.38 -13.64 -16.80
N VAL A 201 24.44 -13.19 -17.47
CA VAL A 201 24.61 -13.29 -18.92
C VAL A 201 25.66 -14.38 -19.21
N SER A 202 25.48 -15.12 -20.30
CA SER A 202 26.32 -16.28 -20.64
C SER A 202 27.82 -15.99 -20.81
N MET A 203 28.19 -14.74 -21.12
CA MET A 203 29.58 -14.34 -21.32
C MET A 203 29.82 -12.89 -20.87
N PRO A 204 30.88 -12.60 -20.07
CA PRO A 204 31.67 -13.57 -19.31
C PRO A 204 30.80 -14.24 -18.23
N ALA A 205 31.19 -15.45 -17.80
CA ALA A 205 30.49 -16.16 -16.74
C ALA A 205 30.32 -15.28 -15.49
N GLU A 206 29.17 -15.39 -14.83
CA GLU A 206 28.81 -14.63 -13.62
C GLU A 206 28.60 -13.11 -13.83
N ALA A 207 28.68 -12.60 -15.07
CA ALA A 207 28.32 -11.22 -15.36
C ALA A 207 26.90 -10.92 -14.86
N HIS A 208 26.72 -9.80 -14.17
CA HIS A 208 25.45 -9.37 -13.56
C HIS A 208 24.86 -10.31 -12.49
N ALA A 209 25.61 -11.27 -11.95
CA ALA A 209 25.12 -12.19 -10.91
C ALA A 209 24.49 -11.48 -9.70
N ASP A 210 25.09 -10.36 -9.27
CA ASP A 210 24.65 -9.55 -8.11
C ASP A 210 23.74 -8.37 -8.50
N THR A 211 23.24 -8.32 -9.75
CA THR A 211 22.41 -7.23 -10.24
C THR A 211 20.93 -7.46 -9.92
N THR A 212 20.18 -6.40 -9.58
CA THR A 212 18.72 -6.48 -9.42
C THR A 212 18.03 -6.51 -10.79
N CYS A 213 16.87 -7.17 -10.86
CA CYS A 213 16.08 -7.28 -12.09
C CYS A 213 15.79 -5.91 -12.71
N THR A 214 15.52 -4.91 -11.86
CA THR A 214 15.15 -3.54 -12.23
C THR A 214 16.25 -2.73 -12.91
N ASN A 215 17.51 -3.16 -12.82
CA ASN A 215 18.60 -2.49 -13.58
C ASN A 215 18.56 -2.83 -15.07
N CYS A 216 17.93 -3.95 -15.42
CA CYS A 216 17.76 -4.38 -16.81
C CYS A 216 16.30 -4.28 -17.25
N HIS A 217 15.32 -4.45 -16.37
CA HIS A 217 13.89 -4.48 -16.71
C HIS A 217 13.15 -3.33 -16.01
N ASP A 218 12.45 -2.51 -16.78
CA ASP A 218 11.48 -1.54 -16.26
C ASP A 218 10.05 -2.07 -16.48
N PRO A 219 9.37 -2.53 -15.42
CA PRO A 219 8.00 -3.02 -15.51
C PRO A 219 6.97 -1.91 -15.82
N HIS A 220 7.31 -0.64 -15.63
CA HIS A 220 6.45 0.46 -16.03
C HIS A 220 6.48 0.68 -17.54
N GLU A 221 7.66 0.67 -18.16
CA GLU A 221 7.80 1.03 -19.58
C GLU A 221 7.87 -0.18 -20.55
N ASN A 222 7.76 -1.42 -20.06
CA ASN A 222 8.09 -2.65 -20.81
C ASN A 222 9.50 -2.64 -21.40
N ARG A 223 10.41 -1.94 -20.75
CA ARG A 223 11.74 -1.72 -21.29
C ARG A 223 12.67 -2.77 -20.72
N VAL A 224 13.35 -3.51 -21.59
CA VAL A 224 14.66 -4.07 -21.27
C VAL A 224 15.67 -2.98 -21.58
N ALA A 225 16.67 -2.73 -20.72
CA ALA A 225 17.66 -1.65 -20.82
C ALA A 225 17.92 -1.27 -22.28
N GLU A 226 17.58 -0.02 -22.68
CA GLU A 226 17.48 0.42 -24.09
C GLU A 226 18.63 -0.04 -24.99
N SER A 227 19.83 -0.18 -24.43
CA SER A 227 20.96 -0.86 -25.04
C SER A 227 21.97 -1.25 -23.96
N CYS A 228 22.66 -2.39 -24.12
CA CYS A 228 23.82 -2.74 -23.27
C CYS A 228 24.88 -1.62 -23.26
N SER A 229 24.96 -0.85 -24.36
CA SER A 229 25.90 0.25 -24.52
C SER A 229 25.61 1.48 -23.65
N THR A 230 24.49 1.54 -22.93
CA THR A 230 24.25 2.62 -21.97
C THR A 230 25.16 2.51 -20.75
N CYS A 231 25.66 1.30 -20.46
CA CYS A 231 26.55 1.02 -19.33
C CYS A 231 27.89 0.44 -19.77
N HIS A 232 27.96 -0.24 -20.92
CA HIS A 232 29.16 -0.87 -21.44
C HIS A 232 29.77 -0.08 -22.61
N GLU A 233 31.08 0.08 -22.60
CA GLU A 233 31.84 0.49 -23.78
C GLU A 233 32.07 -0.75 -24.66
N VAL A 234 31.82 -0.62 -25.97
CA VAL A 234 31.96 -1.74 -26.92
C VAL A 234 33.40 -1.80 -27.40
N GLU A 235 34.09 -2.88 -27.07
CA GLU A 235 35.47 -3.14 -27.49
C GLU A 235 35.55 -3.60 -28.95
N GLU A 236 36.69 -3.28 -29.61
CA GLU A 236 37.05 -3.73 -30.96
C GLU A 236 37.27 -5.27 -31.00
N GLY A 237 37.30 -5.87 -32.21
CA GLY A 237 37.51 -7.31 -32.37
C GLY A 237 36.33 -8.01 -33.06
N LEU A 238 35.75 -9.03 -32.42
CA LEU A 238 34.59 -9.74 -32.97
C LEU A 238 33.42 -8.81 -33.28
N HIS A 239 33.23 -7.72 -32.52
CA HIS A 239 32.19 -6.72 -32.75
C HIS A 239 32.38 -5.88 -34.02
N ASP A 240 33.58 -5.86 -34.63
CA ASP A 240 33.82 -5.16 -35.91
C ASP A 240 33.17 -5.91 -37.10
N ILE A 241 32.79 -7.16 -36.89
CA ILE A 241 32.06 -7.95 -37.88
C ILE A 241 30.60 -7.51 -37.83
N ALA A 242 30.08 -7.03 -38.96
CA ALA A 242 28.72 -6.49 -39.07
C ALA A 242 27.58 -7.44 -38.61
N LEU A 243 27.84 -8.73 -38.49
CA LEU A 243 26.87 -9.73 -37.99
C LEU A 243 26.94 -9.92 -36.46
N HIS A 244 27.95 -9.40 -35.77
CA HIS A 244 28.15 -9.51 -34.32
C HIS A 244 27.76 -8.23 -33.57
N THR A 245 26.72 -7.54 -34.03
CA THR A 245 26.25 -6.28 -33.43
C THR A 245 25.05 -6.45 -32.50
N ASP A 246 24.36 -7.60 -32.55
CA ASP A 246 23.31 -7.96 -31.59
C ASP A 246 23.95 -8.62 -30.37
N CYS A 247 24.10 -7.85 -29.29
CA CYS A 247 24.73 -8.29 -28.06
C CYS A 247 24.13 -9.61 -27.55
N THR A 248 22.80 -9.74 -27.59
CA THR A 248 22.09 -10.88 -27.00
C THR A 248 22.16 -12.17 -27.81
N SER A 249 22.63 -12.09 -29.06
CA SER A 249 22.90 -13.27 -29.88
C SER A 249 24.08 -14.10 -29.35
N CYS A 250 25.00 -13.45 -28.63
CA CYS A 250 26.18 -14.09 -28.02
C CYS A 250 26.16 -14.00 -26.50
N HIS A 251 25.83 -12.82 -25.95
CA HIS A 251 25.71 -12.54 -24.53
C HIS A 251 24.27 -12.80 -24.09
N VAL A 252 23.90 -14.08 -23.96
CA VAL A 252 22.52 -14.51 -23.73
C VAL A 252 22.13 -14.29 -22.26
N PRO A 253 21.14 -13.42 -21.95
CA PRO A 253 20.67 -13.23 -20.58
C PRO A 253 19.87 -14.44 -20.08
N HIS A 254 19.87 -14.65 -18.76
CA HIS A 254 19.14 -15.73 -18.10
C HIS A 254 19.52 -17.14 -18.57
N GLN A 255 20.74 -17.33 -19.10
CA GLN A 255 21.23 -18.63 -19.55
C GLN A 255 22.69 -18.86 -19.17
N ASP A 256 22.98 -20.12 -18.83
CA ASP A 256 24.33 -20.64 -18.63
C ASP A 256 24.71 -21.46 -19.87
N VAL A 257 25.14 -20.77 -20.93
CA VAL A 257 25.64 -21.40 -22.17
C VAL A 257 27.12 -21.11 -22.31
N THR A 258 27.88 -22.10 -22.77
CA THR A 258 29.31 -21.88 -22.99
C THR A 258 29.57 -21.02 -24.22
N VAL A 259 30.73 -20.35 -24.24
CA VAL A 259 31.22 -19.59 -25.41
C VAL A 259 31.14 -20.45 -26.68
N ARG A 260 31.55 -21.72 -26.58
CA ARG A 260 31.62 -22.64 -27.71
C ARG A 260 30.24 -22.96 -28.28
N GLU A 261 29.30 -23.37 -27.43
CA GLU A 261 27.93 -23.71 -27.84
C GLU A 261 27.25 -22.52 -28.52
N THR A 262 27.50 -21.31 -28.01
CA THR A 262 27.00 -20.06 -28.59
C THR A 262 27.53 -19.86 -30.01
N CYS A 263 28.84 -19.99 -30.24
CA CYS A 263 29.42 -19.83 -31.58
C CYS A 263 28.97 -20.93 -32.54
N GLU A 264 28.88 -22.18 -32.08
CA GLU A 264 28.49 -23.35 -32.89
C GLU A 264 27.03 -23.29 -33.34
N SER A 265 26.18 -22.51 -32.67
CA SER A 265 24.79 -22.29 -33.08
C SER A 265 24.67 -21.67 -34.48
N CYS A 266 25.65 -20.85 -34.89
CA CYS A 266 25.72 -20.21 -36.20
C CYS A 266 26.87 -20.73 -37.07
N HIS A 267 28.00 -21.09 -36.46
CA HIS A 267 29.21 -21.57 -37.14
C HIS A 267 29.30 -23.11 -37.16
N THR A 268 28.29 -23.75 -37.74
CA THR A 268 28.21 -25.23 -37.82
C THR A 268 29.37 -25.85 -38.61
N ASP A 269 30.07 -25.07 -39.44
CA ASP A 269 31.25 -25.51 -40.19
C ASP A 269 32.55 -25.46 -39.35
N LYS A 270 32.49 -24.96 -38.11
CA LYS A 270 33.63 -24.78 -37.20
C LYS A 270 33.61 -25.69 -35.97
N VAL A 271 32.73 -26.69 -35.92
CA VAL A 271 32.58 -27.60 -34.77
C VAL A 271 33.89 -28.31 -34.39
N ASP A 272 34.73 -28.70 -35.36
CA ASP A 272 36.02 -29.36 -35.12
C ASP A 272 37.22 -28.38 -35.05
N HIS A 273 36.97 -27.07 -35.14
CA HIS A 273 38.02 -26.06 -35.14
C HIS A 273 38.58 -25.85 -33.73
N TYR A 274 39.86 -26.16 -33.53
CA TYR A 274 40.60 -25.99 -32.26
C TYR A 274 39.77 -26.33 -31.02
N THR A 275 39.33 -27.59 -30.93
CA THR A 275 38.29 -28.05 -30.00
C THR A 275 38.55 -27.81 -28.51
N ALA A 276 39.81 -27.56 -28.12
CA ALA A 276 40.23 -27.37 -26.73
C ALA A 276 40.48 -25.91 -26.33
N VAL A 277 40.20 -24.93 -27.20
CA VAL A 277 40.56 -23.52 -26.97
C VAL A 277 39.31 -22.63 -26.96
N ASN A 278 39.27 -21.63 -26.07
CA ASN A 278 38.23 -20.61 -26.06
C ASN A 278 38.38 -19.67 -27.27
N CYS A 279 37.30 -19.48 -28.03
CA CYS A 279 37.25 -18.66 -29.25
C CYS A 279 37.77 -17.22 -29.02
N VAL A 280 37.42 -16.60 -27.88
CA VAL A 280 37.78 -15.21 -27.56
C VAL A 280 39.30 -15.01 -27.45
N GLY A 281 40.04 -16.05 -27.05
CA GLY A 281 41.50 -15.98 -26.91
C GLY A 281 42.26 -15.79 -28.23
N CYS A 282 41.62 -16.01 -29.38
CA CYS A 282 42.22 -15.82 -30.71
C CYS A 282 41.44 -14.84 -31.60
N HIS A 283 40.18 -14.56 -31.31
CA HIS A 283 39.30 -13.79 -32.19
C HIS A 283 38.99 -12.36 -31.73
N GLY A 284 39.41 -11.96 -30.52
CA GLY A 284 39.21 -10.60 -30.00
C GLY A 284 37.85 -10.42 -29.37
#